data_AF-A0A3M0YD68-F1
#
_entry.id   AF-A0A3M0YD68-F1
#
_cell.length_a   1.000
_cell.length_b   1.000
_cell.length_c   1.000
_cell.angle_alpha   90.00
_cell.angle_beta   90.00
_cell.angle_gamma   90.00
#
_symmetry.space_group_name_H-M   'P 1'
#
loop_
_entity.id
_entity.type
_entity.pdbx_description
1 polymer ?
#
loop_
_entity_poly.entity_id
_entity_poly.type
_entity_poly.pdbx_seq_one_letter_code
_entity_poly.pdbx_strand_id
1 'polypeptide(L)'
;ALPRLGRDVFPASADIPQVPSPPLPPLDLRALCLAFQEVMARAALFERHTIRPEPLSVRERMVQVLDRLEKEAFTEFTSLFSLEEGRAGVVVTFLALLELARAALIEIVQNAPLSPIHVRPLESHP
;
A
#
# COMPACT_ATOMS: atom_id res chain seq x y z
N ALA A 1 -31.02 8.95 -52.11
CA ALA A 1 -29.87 9.82 -51.79
C ALA A 1 -29.23 9.33 -50.50
N LEU A 2 -27.90 9.35 -50.39
CA LEU A 2 -27.19 8.89 -49.18
C LEU A 2 -27.08 10.04 -48.16
N PRO A 3 -27.35 9.80 -46.87
CA PRO A 3 -27.27 10.82 -45.82
C PRO A 3 -25.84 11.31 -45.62
N ARG A 4 -25.66 12.62 -45.45
CA ARG A 4 -24.34 13.26 -45.32
C ARG A 4 -24.01 13.60 -43.86
N LEU A 5 -22.83 13.20 -43.39
CA LEU A 5 -22.29 13.61 -42.09
C LEU A 5 -22.08 15.14 -42.06
N GLY A 6 -22.47 15.80 -40.98
CA GLY A 6 -22.45 17.26 -40.80
C GLY A 6 -23.64 18.00 -41.41
N ARG A 7 -24.55 17.31 -42.13
CA ARG A 7 -25.80 17.90 -42.65
C ARG A 7 -27.04 17.15 -42.18
N ASP A 8 -27.03 15.83 -42.39
CA ASP A 8 -28.15 14.95 -42.05
C ASP A 8 -27.84 14.11 -40.80
N VAL A 9 -26.55 13.93 -40.46
CA VAL A 9 -26.07 13.18 -39.30
C VAL A 9 -24.99 13.98 -38.58
N PHE A 10 -25.15 14.22 -37.29
CA PHE A 10 -24.16 14.91 -36.46
C PHE A 10 -23.50 13.90 -35.52
N PRO A 11 -22.16 13.90 -35.39
CA PRO A 11 -21.49 13.05 -34.42
C PRO A 11 -21.84 13.53 -33.00
N ALA A 12 -22.47 12.67 -32.22
CA ALA A 12 -22.63 12.90 -30.79
C ALA A 12 -21.31 12.57 -30.10
N SER A 13 -20.76 13.52 -29.34
CA SER A 13 -19.76 13.22 -28.32
C SER A 13 -20.37 13.49 -26.95
N ALA A 14 -20.09 12.60 -26.01
CA ALA A 14 -20.37 12.82 -24.60
C ALA A 14 -19.05 12.68 -23.87
N ASP A 15 -18.76 13.63 -22.98
CA ASP A 15 -17.68 13.45 -22.02
C ASP A 15 -18.04 12.31 -21.07
N ILE A 16 -17.08 11.44 -20.80
CA ILE A 16 -17.24 10.40 -19.78
C ILE A 16 -17.34 11.13 -18.44
N PRO A 17 -18.48 11.04 -17.72
CA PRO A 17 -18.56 11.65 -16.40
C PRO A 17 -17.49 11.02 -15.51
N GLN A 18 -16.69 11.85 -14.83
CA GLN A 18 -15.82 11.36 -13.77
C GLN A 18 -16.69 10.89 -12.62
N VAL A 19 -17.03 9.60 -12.62
CA VAL A 19 -17.74 8.97 -11.51
C VAL A 19 -16.71 8.73 -10.41
N PRO A 20 -16.88 9.32 -9.20
CA PRO A 20 -15.99 9.03 -8.10
C PRO A 20 -16.04 7.53 -7.78
N SER A 21 -14.88 6.92 -7.58
CA SER A 21 -14.81 5.53 -7.11
C SER A 21 -15.58 5.38 -5.81
N PRO A 22 -16.30 4.27 -5.61
CA PRO A 22 -16.96 4.01 -4.33
C PRO A 22 -15.92 4.03 -3.20
N PRO A 23 -16.29 4.51 -2.01
CA PRO A 23 -15.39 4.49 -0.87
C PRO A 23 -14.93 3.07 -0.59
N LEU A 24 -13.63 2.91 -0.30
CA LEU A 24 -13.08 1.63 0.11
C LEU A 24 -13.70 1.19 1.44
N PRO A 25 -13.88 -0.12 1.67
CA PRO A 25 -14.36 -0.59 2.96
C PRO A 25 -13.35 -0.21 4.06
N PRO A 26 -13.83 0.07 5.29
CA PRO A 26 -12.94 0.41 6.39
C PRO A 26 -12.00 -0.78 6.68
N LEU A 27 -10.71 -0.49 6.86
CA LEU A 27 -9.73 -1.49 7.24
C LEU A 27 -9.95 -1.93 8.69
N ASP A 28 -10.10 -3.24 8.90
CA ASP A 28 -10.15 -3.83 10.24
C ASP A 28 -8.72 -4.04 10.79
N LEU A 29 -8.46 -3.59 12.02
CA LEU A 29 -7.21 -3.85 12.72
C LEU A 29 -6.88 -5.35 12.81
N ARG A 30 -7.91 -6.21 12.91
CA ARG A 30 -7.72 -7.66 12.91
C ARG A 30 -7.10 -8.14 11.61
N ALA A 31 -7.51 -7.59 10.47
CA ALA A 31 -6.95 -7.93 9.16
C ALA A 31 -5.47 -7.56 9.09
N LEU A 32 -5.09 -6.38 9.60
CA LEU A 32 -3.70 -5.96 9.68
C LEU A 32 -2.87 -6.88 10.58
N CYS A 33 -3.39 -7.26 11.74
CA CYS A 33 -2.74 -8.20 12.65
C CYS A 33 -2.56 -9.60 12.05
N LEU A 34 -3.53 -10.08 11.26
CA LEU A 34 -3.42 -11.38 10.57
C LEU A 34 -2.34 -11.34 9.49
N ALA A 35 -2.33 -10.30 8.65
CA ALA A 35 -1.28 -10.12 7.64
C ALA A 35 0.11 -10.04 8.28
N PHE A 36 0.24 -9.35 9.42
CA PHE A 36 1.50 -9.29 10.18
C PHE A 36 1.92 -10.65 10.74
N GLN A 37 0.99 -11.46 11.26
CA GLN A 37 1.29 -12.82 11.74
C GLN A 37 1.89 -13.70 10.64
N GLU A 38 1.40 -13.59 9.41
CA GLU A 38 1.96 -14.34 8.28
C GLU A 38 3.40 -13.92 7.95
N VAL A 39 3.70 -12.62 8.00
CA VAL A 39 5.07 -12.10 7.81
C VAL A 39 5.99 -12.62 8.92
N MET A 40 5.51 -12.62 10.18
CA MET A 40 6.26 -13.14 11.32
C MET A 40 6.55 -14.63 11.21
N ALA A 41 5.58 -15.43 10.76
CA ALA A 41 5.75 -16.86 10.52
C ALA A 41 6.83 -17.12 9.45
N ARG A 42 6.85 -16.31 8.39
CA ARG A 42 7.88 -16.38 7.35
C ARG A 42 9.25 -15.97 7.88
N ALA A 43 9.35 -14.88 8.63
CA ALA A 43 10.61 -14.40 9.20
C ALA A 43 11.26 -15.40 10.18
N ALA A 44 10.47 -16.22 10.88
CA ALA A 44 10.99 -17.28 11.73
C ALA A 44 11.79 -18.34 10.95
N LEU A 45 11.51 -18.54 9.66
CA LEU A 45 12.23 -19.49 8.80
C LEU A 45 13.63 -18.98 8.39
N PHE A 46 13.89 -17.67 8.54
CA PHE A 46 15.17 -17.02 8.21
C PHE A 46 16.07 -16.84 9.43
N GLU A 47 15.71 -17.38 10.59
CA GLU A 47 16.58 -17.42 11.77
C GLU A 47 17.72 -18.44 11.59
N ARG A 48 18.79 -17.99 10.92
CA ARG A 48 20.12 -18.59 11.00
C ARG A 48 21.03 -17.63 11.77
N HIS A 49 21.94 -18.15 12.60
CA HIS A 49 22.94 -17.36 13.32
C HIS A 49 23.82 -16.58 12.34
N THR A 50 23.41 -15.36 12.02
CA THR A 50 24.19 -14.40 11.26
C THR A 50 24.45 -13.23 12.17
N ILE A 51 25.69 -12.70 12.17
CA ILE A 51 26.06 -11.46 12.84
C ILE A 51 25.09 -10.39 12.32
N ARG A 52 24.12 -9.99 13.15
CA ARG A 52 23.09 -9.02 12.73
C ARG A 52 23.64 -7.63 12.97
N PRO A 53 23.72 -6.76 11.95
CA PRO A 53 23.84 -5.33 12.22
C PRO A 53 22.66 -4.90 13.07
N GLU A 54 22.88 -3.90 13.93
CA GLU A 54 21.85 -3.35 14.80
C GLU A 54 20.64 -2.94 13.93
N PRO A 55 19.41 -3.33 14.30
CA PRO A 55 18.25 -3.05 13.46
C PRO A 55 18.11 -1.54 13.28
N LEU A 56 17.76 -1.12 12.06
CA LEU A 56 17.45 0.28 11.77
C LEU A 56 16.47 0.83 12.81
N SER A 57 16.62 2.10 13.16
CA SER A 57 15.63 2.78 13.97
C SER A 57 14.29 2.86 13.23
N VAL A 58 13.19 3.00 13.98
CA VAL A 58 11.87 3.22 13.38
C VAL A 58 11.89 4.42 12.44
N ARG A 59 12.59 5.50 12.82
CA ARG A 59 12.71 6.72 12.00
C ARG A 59 13.43 6.48 10.68
N GLU A 60 14.55 5.77 10.68
CA GLU A 60 15.25 5.42 9.44
C GLU A 60 14.40 4.50 8.56
N ARG A 61 13.68 3.55 9.17
CA ARG A 61 12.77 2.68 8.44
C ARG A 61 11.61 3.44 7.80
N MET A 62 11.06 4.46 8.47
CA MET A 62 10.01 5.31 7.90
C MET A 62 10.46 5.97 6.60
N VAL A 63 11.69 6.50 6.55
CA VAL A 63 12.27 7.10 5.33
C VAL A 63 12.34 6.07 4.20
N GLN A 64 12.89 4.87 4.49
CA GLN A 64 12.98 3.81 3.48
C GLN A 64 11.62 3.35 2.95
N VAL A 65 10.61 3.28 3.81
CA VAL A 65 9.24 2.94 3.42
C VAL A 65 8.68 4.02 2.48
N LEU A 66 8.82 5.30 2.83
CA LEU A 66 8.35 6.40 1.98
C LEU A 66 9.07 6.41 0.62
N ASP A 67 10.41 6.30 0.58
CA ASP A 67 11.21 6.22 -0.65
C ASP A 67 10.76 5.08 -1.58
N ARG A 68 10.25 3.99 -1.00
CA ARG A 68 9.72 2.85 -1.74
C ARG A 68 8.32 3.12 -2.27
N LEU A 69 7.45 3.70 -1.45
CA LEU A 69 6.08 4.06 -1.84
C LEU A 69 6.04 5.17 -2.90
N GLU A 70 7.04 6.06 -2.98
CA GLU A 70 7.12 7.07 -4.05
C GLU A 70 7.30 6.46 -5.45
N LYS A 71 7.80 5.23 -5.54
CA LYS A 71 8.08 4.54 -6.81
C LYS A 71 6.89 3.73 -7.33
N GLU A 72 5.91 3.45 -6.47
CA GLU A 72 4.80 2.54 -6.73
C GLU A 72 3.49 3.14 -6.21
N ALA A 73 2.48 3.33 -7.08
CA ALA A 73 1.21 3.95 -6.67
C ALA A 73 0.46 3.17 -5.57
N PHE A 74 0.62 1.83 -5.55
CA PHE A 74 0.04 0.93 -4.56
C PHE A 74 1.01 -0.22 -4.31
N THR A 75 1.53 -0.33 -3.10
CA THR A 75 2.48 -1.39 -2.73
C THR A 75 1.81 -2.39 -1.79
N GLU A 76 1.98 -3.68 -2.06
CA GLU A 76 1.46 -4.73 -1.17
C GLU A 76 2.14 -4.64 0.21
N PHE A 77 1.36 -4.68 1.29
CA PHE A 77 1.84 -4.57 2.67
C PHE A 77 2.97 -5.56 2.95
N THR A 78 2.80 -6.82 2.54
CA THR A 78 3.77 -7.90 2.78
C THR A 78 5.11 -7.64 2.08
N SER A 79 5.10 -6.92 0.95
CA SER A 79 6.31 -6.65 0.18
C SER A 79 7.23 -5.62 0.87
N LEU A 80 6.70 -4.80 1.78
CA LEU A 80 7.46 -3.76 2.51
C LEU A 80 8.43 -4.32 3.55
N PHE A 81 8.34 -5.62 3.84
CA PHE A 81 9.17 -6.31 4.81
C PHE A 81 10.36 -7.01 4.15
N SER A 82 11.56 -6.88 4.73
CA SER A 82 12.71 -7.74 4.40
C SER A 82 12.79 -8.87 5.43
N LEU A 83 12.58 -10.10 4.96
CA LEU A 83 12.57 -11.28 5.82
C LEU A 83 13.98 -11.66 6.28
N GLU A 84 15.03 -11.24 5.56
CA GLU A 84 16.42 -11.49 5.92
C GLU A 84 16.84 -10.77 7.22
N GLU A 85 16.16 -9.67 7.57
CA GLU A 85 16.39 -8.93 8.82
C GLU A 85 15.82 -9.66 10.06
N GLY A 86 15.06 -10.74 9.84
CA GLY A 86 14.45 -11.56 10.88
C GLY A 86 13.41 -10.79 11.70
N ARG A 87 13.06 -11.37 12.87
CA ARG A 87 11.95 -10.87 13.70
C ARG A 87 12.09 -9.40 14.09
N ALA A 88 13.30 -8.94 14.41
CA ALA A 88 13.54 -7.57 14.83
C ALA A 88 13.28 -6.56 13.69
N GLY A 89 13.82 -6.80 12.49
CA GLY A 89 13.57 -5.94 11.33
C GLY A 89 12.09 -5.89 10.94
N VAL A 90 11.42 -7.05 10.96
CA VAL A 90 9.98 -7.13 10.68
C VAL A 90 9.15 -6.30 11.67
N VAL A 91 9.45 -6.38 12.97
CA VAL A 91 8.76 -5.57 13.99
C VAL A 91 9.01 -4.07 13.77
N VAL A 92 10.26 -3.66 13.48
CA VAL A 92 10.59 -2.27 13.20
C VAL A 92 9.83 -1.75 11.98
N THR A 93 9.75 -2.52 10.90
CA THR A 93 8.98 -2.16 9.70
C THR A 93 7.50 -2.00 10.01
N PHE A 94 6.92 -2.89 10.81
CA PHE A 94 5.53 -2.76 11.24
C PHE A 94 5.29 -1.51 12.08
N LEU A 95 6.16 -1.23 13.05
CA LEU A 95 6.09 0.00 13.85
C LEU A 95 6.23 1.25 12.98
N ALA A 96 7.14 1.24 11.99
CA ALA A 96 7.30 2.35 11.06
C ALA A 96 6.03 2.60 10.23
N LEU A 97 5.37 1.54 9.75
CA LEU A 97 4.10 1.67 9.03
C LEU A 97 2.98 2.22 9.93
N LEU A 98 2.89 1.77 11.17
CA LEU A 98 1.92 2.30 12.14
C LEU A 98 2.19 3.77 12.46
N GLU A 99 3.45 4.15 12.65
CA GLU A 99 3.84 5.54 12.90
C GLU A 99 3.57 6.45 11.70
N LEU A 100 3.87 6.00 10.47
CA LEU A 100 3.55 6.75 9.25
C LEU A 100 2.04 6.93 9.07
N ALA A 101 1.24 5.88 9.33
CA ALA A 101 -0.21 5.96 9.26
C ALA A 101 -0.78 6.90 10.35
N ARG A 102 -0.24 6.82 11.58
CA ARG A 102 -0.58 7.71 12.69
C ARG A 102 -0.25 9.18 12.36
N ALA A 103 0.83 9.42 11.63
CA ALA A 103 1.24 10.73 11.15
C ALA A 103 0.51 11.20 9.89
N ALA A 104 -0.44 10.41 9.36
CA ALA A 104 -1.16 10.69 8.12
C ALA A 104 -0.25 10.94 6.90
N LEU A 105 0.88 10.22 6.83
CA LEU A 105 1.79 10.26 5.66
C LEU A 105 1.49 9.15 4.66
N ILE A 106 0.87 8.07 5.12
CA ILE A 106 0.46 6.93 4.29
C ILE A 106 -0.96 6.53 4.62
N GLU A 107 -1.59 5.80 3.70
CA GLU A 107 -2.86 5.15 3.89
C GLU A 107 -2.72 3.64 3.68
N ILE A 108 -3.39 2.85 4.52
CA ILE A 108 -3.45 1.39 4.41
C ILE A 108 -4.85 1.03 3.93
N VAL A 109 -4.94 0.35 2.79
CA VAL A 109 -6.18 0.06 2.08
C VAL A 109 -6.40 -1.43 1.88
N GLN A 110 -7.65 -1.85 1.93
CA GLN A 110 -8.07 -3.22 1.62
C GLN A 110 -9.36 -3.15 0.79
N ASN A 111 -9.36 -3.78 -0.39
CA ASN A 111 -10.48 -3.64 -1.33
C ASN A 111 -11.67 -4.54 -0.96
N ALA A 112 -11.42 -5.68 -0.30
CA ALA A 112 -12.46 -6.57 0.19
C ALA A 112 -11.97 -7.32 1.44
N PRO A 113 -12.87 -7.81 2.32
CA PRO A 113 -12.48 -8.65 3.44
C PRO A 113 -11.59 -9.81 2.99
N LEU A 114 -10.47 -10.01 3.68
CA LEU A 114 -9.47 -11.05 3.37
C LEU A 114 -8.75 -10.87 2.02
N SER A 115 -8.94 -9.76 1.30
CA SER A 115 -8.11 -9.42 0.14
C SER A 115 -6.72 -8.95 0.59
N PRO A 116 -5.74 -8.92 -0.32
CA PRO A 116 -4.44 -8.32 -0.01
C PRO A 116 -4.58 -6.88 0.50
N ILE A 117 -3.74 -6.55 1.47
CA ILE A 117 -3.62 -5.21 2.04
C ILE A 117 -2.56 -4.45 1.25
N HIS A 118 -2.87 -3.22 0.87
CA HIS A 118 -1.93 -2.34 0.19
C HIS A 118 -1.66 -1.08 1.01
N VAL A 119 -0.52 -0.46 0.75
CA VAL A 119 -0.08 0.78 1.35
C VAL A 119 0.21 1.76 0.22
N ARG A 120 -0.18 3.02 0.40
CA ARG A 120 0.12 4.10 -0.55
C ARG A 120 0.45 5.39 0.20
N PRO A 121 1.19 6.32 -0.40
CA PRO A 121 1.32 7.67 0.12
C PRO A 121 -0.06 8.33 0.25
N LEU A 122 -0.25 9.11 1.31
CA LEU A 122 -1.36 10.05 1.35
C LEU A 122 -0.91 11.26 0.53
N GLU A 123 -1.30 11.35 -0.75
CA GLU A 123 -1.00 12.55 -1.54
C GLU A 123 -1.53 13.77 -0.79
N SER A 124 -0.68 14.77 -0.57
CA SER A 124 -1.14 16.08 -0.12
C SER A 124 -2.07 16.61 -1.21
N HIS A 125 -3.38 16.55 -0.97
CA HIS A 125 -4.35 17.29 -1.78
C HIS A 125 -3.88 18.76 -1.84
N PRO A 126 -3.55 19.31 -3.02
CA PRO A 126 -3.34 20.74 -3.17
C PRO A 126 -4.64 21.52 -2.91
#